data_AF-A0A453AK52-F1
#
_entry.id   AF-A0A453AK52-F1
#
_cell.length_a   1.000
_cell.length_b   1.000
_cell.length_c   1.000
_cell.angle_alpha   90.00
_cell.angle_beta   90.00
_cell.angle_gamma   90.00
#
_symmetry.space_group_name_H-M   'P 1'
#
loop_
_entity.id
_entity.type
_entity.pdbx_description
1 polymer ?
#
loop_
_entity_poly.entity_id
_entity_poly.type
_entity_poly.pdbx_seq_one_letter_code
_entity_poly.pdbx_strand_id
1 'polypeptide(L)'
;MVNLLMDEADLNKYTGLSVYVMKFERTRWRRVGDLGGRAFVMAPVYVGASCEAGRLRGDCVYVVHPMSRELQVFDVKDGSMETQRLHEAPFSNKAFWLLPTSC
;
A
#
# COMPACT_ATOMS: atom_id res chain seq x y z
N MET A 1 -4.01 7.97 5.96
CA MET A 1 -5.03 7.24 5.18
C MET A 1 -4.51 7.07 3.77
N VAL A 2 -4.47 5.85 3.28
CA VAL A 2 -4.17 5.54 1.89
C VAL A 2 -5.50 5.21 1.22
N ASN A 3 -5.80 5.86 0.10
CA ASN A 3 -6.95 5.59 -0.73
C ASN A 3 -6.47 4.96 -2.04
N LEU A 4 -6.99 3.78 -2.38
CA LEU A 4 -6.67 3.10 -3.63
C LEU A 4 -7.76 3.37 -4.67
N LEU A 5 -7.34 3.63 -5.90
CA LEU A 5 -8.23 3.79 -7.05
C LEU A 5 -8.35 2.45 -7.74
N MET A 6 -9.56 1.86 -7.73
CA MET A 6 -9.86 0.60 -8.39
C MET A 6 -10.08 0.82 -9.88
N ASP A 7 -9.71 -0.17 -10.68
CA ASP A 7 -10.11 -0.24 -12.08
C ASP A 7 -11.62 -0.53 -12.14
N GLU A 8 -12.35 0.20 -12.98
CA GLU A 8 -13.80 0.01 -13.12
C GLU A 8 -14.17 -1.32 -13.78
N ALA A 9 -13.30 -1.85 -14.65
CA ALA A 9 -13.53 -3.10 -15.36
C ALA A 9 -13.01 -4.33 -14.59
N ASP A 10 -12.02 -4.14 -13.71
CA ASP A 10 -11.47 -5.20 -12.86
C ASP A 10 -11.30 -4.73 -11.41
N LEU A 11 -12.26 -5.08 -10.57
CA LEU A 11 -12.25 -4.74 -9.14
C LEU A 11 -11.08 -5.37 -8.36
N ASN A 12 -10.30 -6.29 -8.96
CA ASN A 12 -9.09 -6.81 -8.35
C ASN A 12 -7.84 -6.01 -8.70
N LYS A 13 -7.97 -4.99 -9.56
CA LYS A 13 -6.86 -4.17 -10.04
C LYS A 13 -6.97 -2.76 -9.49
N TYR A 14 -5.84 -2.24 -8.99
CA TYR A 14 -5.72 -0.83 -8.66
C TYR A 14 -4.90 -0.11 -9.73
N THR A 15 -5.38 1.05 -10.14
CA THR A 15 -4.79 1.90 -11.20
C THR A 15 -4.01 3.08 -10.63
N GLY A 16 -4.16 3.36 -9.34
CA GLY A 16 -3.43 4.42 -8.66
C GLY A 16 -3.82 4.53 -7.20
N LEU A 17 -3.29 5.55 -6.54
CA LEU A 17 -3.62 5.85 -5.15
C LEU A 17 -3.58 7.33 -4.83
N SER A 18 -4.07 7.68 -3.64
CA SER A 18 -3.85 8.98 -3.02
C SER A 18 -3.65 8.81 -1.53
N VAL A 19 -2.66 9.52 -0.99
CA VAL A 19 -2.32 9.48 0.44
C VAL A 19 -2.80 10.77 1.11
N TYR A 20 -3.36 10.61 2.31
CA TYR A 20 -3.85 11.70 3.14
C TYR A 20 -3.33 11.59 4.57
N VAL A 21 -2.99 12.72 5.16
CA VAL A 21 -2.64 12.86 6.58
C VAL A 21 -3.71 13.70 7.27
N MET A 22 -4.09 13.33 8.49
CA MET A 22 -5.02 14.11 9.31
C MET A 22 -4.28 15.28 9.95
N LYS A 23 -4.74 16.50 9.67
CA LYS A 23 -4.31 17.70 10.40
C LYS A 23 -5.22 17.88 11.60
N PHE A 24 -4.72 17.53 12.79
CA PHE A 24 -5.51 17.54 14.03
C PHE A 24 -5.98 18.94 14.44
N GLU A 25 -5.16 19.96 14.23
CA GLU A 25 -5.50 21.38 14.51
C GLU A 25 -6.83 21.81 13.88
N ARG A 26 -7.17 21.24 12.73
CA ARG A 26 -8.38 21.58 11.96
C ARG A 26 -9.28 20.38 11.71
N THR A 27 -8.97 19.24 12.33
CA THR A 27 -9.63 17.93 12.14
C THR A 27 -9.97 17.63 10.68
N ARG A 28 -9.02 17.86 9.76
CA ARG A 28 -9.22 17.71 8.31
C ARG A 28 -8.16 16.82 7.69
N TRP A 29 -8.58 15.94 6.79
CA TRP A 29 -7.68 15.18 5.93
C TRP A 29 -7.07 16.10 4.86
N ARG A 30 -5.76 15.99 4.64
CA ARG A 30 -5.06 16.70 3.57
C ARG A 30 -4.27 15.70 2.72
N ARG A 31 -4.40 15.83 1.39
CA ARG A 31 -3.58 15.05 0.46
C ARG A 31 -2.10 15.41 0.64
N VAL A 32 -1.24 14.39 0.63
CA VAL A 32 0.21 14.51 0.69
C VAL A 32 0.84 13.82 -0.53
N GLY A 33 2.05 14.25 -0.89
CA GLY A 33 2.82 13.70 -2.02
C GLY A 33 3.92 12.71 -1.61
N ASP A 34 4.02 12.40 -0.32
CA ASP A 34 5.00 11.48 0.25
C ASP A 34 4.46 10.90 1.57
N LEU A 35 5.16 9.90 2.11
CA LEU A 35 4.87 9.22 3.36
C LEU A 35 5.89 9.58 4.46
N GLY A 36 6.67 10.66 4.27
CA GLY A 36 7.75 11.04 5.17
C GLY A 36 8.86 10.00 5.24
N GLY A 37 9.14 9.29 4.15
CA GLY A 37 10.12 8.21 4.09
C GLY A 37 9.63 6.87 4.62
N ARG A 38 8.39 6.78 5.15
CA ARG A 38 7.81 5.52 5.63
C ARG A 38 7.34 4.64 4.47
N ALA A 39 7.20 3.36 4.74
CA ALA A 39 6.51 2.41 3.88
C ALA A 39 5.13 2.09 4.46
N PHE A 40 4.17 1.83 3.57
CA PHE A 40 2.86 1.30 3.93
C PHE A 40 2.65 -0.04 3.26
N VAL A 41 2.18 -1.01 4.01
CA VAL A 41 1.86 -2.35 3.52
C VAL A 41 0.38 -2.61 3.76
N MET A 42 -0.35 -3.13 2.77
CA MET A 42 -1.77 -3.41 2.91
C MET A 42 -2.22 -4.58 2.06
N ALA A 43 -3.38 -5.13 2.43
CA ALA A 43 -4.12 -6.10 1.63
C ALA A 43 -5.54 -5.56 1.38
N PRO A 44 -6.12 -5.78 0.19
CA PRO A 44 -7.49 -5.39 -0.13
C PRO A 44 -8.47 -5.82 0.97
N VAL A 45 -9.38 -4.93 1.39
CA VAL A 45 -10.51 -5.23 2.29
C VAL A 45 -10.13 -5.62 3.74
N TYR A 46 -8.86 -5.85 4.04
CA TYR A 46 -8.43 -6.37 5.34
C TYR A 46 -7.78 -5.29 6.22
N VAL A 47 -6.46 -5.21 6.18
CA VAL A 47 -5.67 -4.44 7.14
C VAL A 47 -4.45 -3.85 6.44
N GLY A 48 -4.08 -2.65 6.84
CA GLY A 48 -2.83 -2.02 6.47
C GLY A 48 -1.98 -1.71 7.69
N ALA A 49 -0.69 -1.60 7.49
CA ALA A 49 0.26 -1.22 8.51
C ALA A 49 1.30 -0.25 7.92
N SER A 50 1.96 0.52 8.79
CA SER A 50 3.03 1.45 8.40
C SER A 50 4.27 1.18 9.23
N CYS A 51 5.43 1.17 8.58
CA CYS A 51 6.73 1.04 9.20
C CYS A 51 7.71 2.06 8.63
N GLU A 52 8.78 2.33 9.37
CA GLU A 52 9.97 2.98 8.82
C GLU A 52 10.51 2.16 7.64
N ALA A 53 11.05 2.85 6.63
CA ALA A 53 11.62 2.20 5.46
C ALA A 53 12.98 1.59 5.83
N GLY A 54 12.95 0.33 6.27
CA GLY A 54 14.16 -0.48 6.46
C GLY A 54 14.58 -1.12 5.14
N ARG A 55 14.19 -2.39 4.95
CA ARG A 55 14.41 -3.14 3.69
C ARG A 55 13.40 -2.81 2.59
N LEU A 56 12.36 -2.02 2.92
CA LEU A 56 11.37 -1.54 1.97
C LEU A 56 11.81 -0.19 1.40
N ARG A 57 11.30 0.15 0.22
CA ARG A 57 11.46 1.48 -0.36
C ARG A 57 10.61 2.46 0.45
N GLY A 58 11.20 3.58 0.82
CA GLY A 58 10.48 4.68 1.45
C GLY A 58 9.51 5.34 0.48
N ASP A 59 8.47 5.97 1.02
CA ASP A 59 7.44 6.65 0.24
C ASP A 59 6.70 5.73 -0.75
N CYS A 60 6.63 4.44 -0.42
CA CYS A 60 5.93 3.43 -1.21
C CYS A 60 4.76 2.79 -0.46
N VAL A 61 3.72 2.44 -1.21
CA VAL A 61 2.60 1.60 -0.75
C VAL A 61 2.67 0.24 -1.44
N TYR A 62 2.70 -0.81 -0.63
CA TYR A 62 2.75 -2.20 -1.05
C TYR A 62 1.36 -2.82 -0.88
N VAL A 63 0.75 -3.27 -1.97
CA VAL A 63 -0.58 -3.90 -1.98
C VAL A 63 -0.43 -5.34 -2.43
N VAL A 64 -0.66 -6.28 -1.51
CA VAL A 64 -0.63 -7.71 -1.84
C VAL A 64 -2.00 -8.19 -2.29
N HIS A 65 -2.03 -8.89 -3.42
CA HIS A 65 -3.20 -9.55 -3.99
C HIS A 65 -3.04 -11.06 -3.83
N PRO A 66 -3.55 -11.66 -2.74
CA PRO A 66 -3.25 -13.05 -2.42
C PRO A 66 -3.86 -14.05 -3.40
N MET A 67 -4.99 -13.70 -4.04
CA MET A 67 -5.65 -14.56 -5.02
C MET A 67 -4.89 -14.65 -6.34
N SER A 68 -4.35 -13.52 -6.84
CA SER A 68 -3.53 -13.49 -8.07
C SER A 68 -2.05 -13.74 -7.81
N ARG A 69 -1.63 -13.80 -6.54
CA ARG A 69 -0.22 -13.90 -6.10
C ARG A 69 0.61 -12.76 -6.68
N GLU A 70 0.09 -11.55 -6.58
CA GLU A 70 0.76 -10.35 -7.08
C GLU A 70 1.01 -9.37 -5.93
N LEU A 71 2.09 -8.62 -6.06
CA LEU A 71 2.43 -7.50 -5.20
C LEU A 71 2.52 -6.26 -6.08
N GLN A 72 1.62 -5.30 -5.87
CA GLN A 72 1.73 -3.99 -6.47
C GLN A 72 2.52 -3.08 -5.54
N VAL A 73 3.47 -2.34 -6.09
CA VAL A 73 4.21 -1.30 -5.36
C VAL A 73 3.95 0.02 -6.04
N PHE A 74 3.39 0.95 -5.29
CA PHE A 74 3.10 2.31 -5.74
C PHE A 74 4.10 3.25 -5.09
N ASP A 75 4.88 3.97 -5.90
CA ASP A 75 5.70 5.06 -5.41
C ASP A 75 4.84 6.33 -5.36
N VAL A 76 4.72 6.91 -4.17
CA VAL A 76 3.82 8.05 -3.91
C VAL A 76 4.39 9.33 -4.52
N LYS A 77 5.71 9.44 -4.64
CA LYS A 77 6.40 10.66 -5.09
C LYS A 77 6.34 10.81 -6.60
N ASP A 78 6.66 9.75 -7.33
CA ASP A 78 6.65 9.78 -8.80
C ASP A 78 5.31 9.32 -9.40
N GLY A 79 4.45 8.68 -8.60
CA GLY A 79 3.15 8.17 -9.02
C GLY A 79 3.23 6.89 -9.86
N SER A 80 4.40 6.25 -9.92
CA SER A 80 4.63 5.02 -10.66
C SER A 80 4.06 3.80 -9.92
N MET A 81 3.84 2.74 -10.70
CA MET A 81 3.35 1.46 -10.19
C MET A 81 4.13 0.34 -10.85
N GLU A 82 4.68 -0.55 -10.03
CA GLU A 82 5.24 -1.83 -10.47
C GLU A 82 4.40 -2.99 -9.94
N THR A 83 4.38 -4.10 -10.67
CA THR A 83 3.71 -5.34 -10.24
C THR A 83 4.70 -6.48 -10.28
N GLN A 84 4.82 -7.18 -9.16
CA GLN A 84 5.70 -8.32 -8.97
C GLN A 84 4.86 -9.58 -8.76
N ARG A 85 5.22 -10.68 -9.43
CA ARG A 85 4.58 -11.98 -9.23
C ARG A 85 5.24 -12.76 -8.11
N LEU A 86 4.43 -13.28 -7.20
CA LEU A 86 4.83 -14.09 -6.06
C LEU A 86 4.68 -15.58 -6.40
N HIS A 87 5.44 -16.04 -7.40
CA HIS A 87 5.30 -17.40 -7.96
C HIS A 87 5.40 -18.53 -6.93
N GLU A 88 6.29 -18.36 -5.96
CA GLU A 88 6.54 -19.35 -4.90
C GLU A 88 5.55 -19.26 -3.72
N ALA A 89 4.73 -18.21 -3.67
CA ALA A 89 3.76 -18.05 -2.60
C ALA A 89 2.60 -19.03 -2.75
N PRO A 90 2.09 -19.61 -1.64
CA PRO A 90 0.89 -20.43 -1.68
C PRO A 90 -0.32 -19.57 -2.08
N PHE A 91 -1.34 -20.22 -2.65
CA PHE A 91 -2.64 -19.57 -2.81
C PHE A 91 -3.21 -19.19 -1.45
N SER A 92 -3.77 -18.00 -1.35
CA SER A 92 -4.53 -17.56 -0.18
C SER A 92 -5.69 -16.66 -0.59
N ASN A 93 -6.77 -16.70 0.17
CA ASN A 93 -7.88 -15.75 0.03
C ASN A 93 -7.79 -14.58 1.02
N LYS A 94 -6.78 -14.59 1.91
CA LYS A 94 -6.54 -13.59 2.94
C LYS A 94 -5.07 -13.20 2.99
N ALA A 95 -4.80 -11.96 3.38
CA ALA A 95 -3.45 -11.51 3.67
C ALA A 95 -3.46 -10.56 4.85
N PHE A 96 -2.43 -10.66 5.68
CA PHE A 96 -2.15 -9.74 6.77
C PHE A 96 -0.65 -9.54 6.86
N TRP A 97 -0.26 -8.37 7.36
CA TRP A 97 1.15 -8.00 7.51
C TRP A 97 1.56 -8.12 8.96
N LEU A 98 2.68 -8.81 9.20
CA LEU A 98 3.35 -8.83 10.49
C LEU A 98 4.57 -7.92 10.37
N LEU A 99 4.52 -6.78 11.06
CA LEU A 99 5.67 -5.88 11.13
C LEU A 99 6.52 -6.23 12.36
N PRO A 100 7.86 -6.18 12.24
CA PRO A 100 8.73 -6.23 13.39
C PRO A 100 8.36 -5.15 14.41
N THR A 101 8.45 -5.46 15.69
CA THR A 101 8.16 -4.50 16.78
C THR A 101 9.21 -3.39 16.92
N SER A 102 10.32 -3.51 16.19
CA SER A 102 11.45 -2.57 16.20
C SER A 102 11.51 -1.70 14.92
N CYS A 103 10.37 -1.51 14.25
CA CYS A 103 10.22 -0.54 13.17
C CYS A 103 9.94 0.88 13.70
#